data_AF-A0A3D4X8B2-F1
#
_entry.id   AF-A0A3D4X8B2-F1
#
_cell.length_a   1.000
_cell.length_b   1.000
_cell.length_c   1.000
_cell.angle_alpha   90.00
_cell.angle_beta   90.00
_cell.angle_gamma   90.00
#
_symmetry.space_group_name_H-M   'P 1'
#
loop_
_entity.id
_entity.type
_entity.pdbx_description
1 polymer ?
#
loop_
_entity_poly.entity_id
_entity_poly.type
_entity_poly.pdbx_seq_one_letter_code
_entity_poly.pdbx_strand_id
1 'polypeptide(L)' 'MKVLNFGSLNLDYVYAVDHMVMAGETLASKEMNTFCGGKGLNQSVALARAGVPVYHAGL' A
#
# COMPACT_ATOMS: atom_id res chain seq x y z
N MET A 1 2.15 22.25 13.75
CA MET A 1 3.07 22.05 12.61
C MET A 1 2.31 21.33 11.51
N LYS A 2 2.53 21.66 10.23
CA LYS A 2 1.91 20.98 9.08
C LYS A 2 2.99 20.21 8.32
N VAL A 3 2.69 19.01 7.83
CA VAL A 3 3.63 18.15 7.08
C VAL A 3 3.14 17.99 5.65
N LEU A 4 4.02 18.17 4.66
CA LEU A 4 3.82 17.71 3.29
C LEU A 4 4.65 16.44 3.10
N ASN A 5 4.01 15.33 2.80
CA ASN A 5 4.68 14.08 2.47
C ASN A 5 4.59 13.82 0.97
N PHE A 6 5.72 13.97 0.27
CA PHE A 6 5.83 13.70 -1.16
C PHE A 6 6.36 12.28 -1.40
N GLY A 7 5.55 11.37 -1.94
CA GLY A 7 5.95 9.98 -2.12
C GLY A 7 4.93 9.14 -2.89
N SER A 8 5.21 7.85 -3.02
CA SER A 8 4.44 6.97 -3.88
C SER A 8 3.01 6.69 -3.40
N LEU A 9 2.10 6.53 -4.36
CA LEU A 9 0.72 6.13 -4.17
C LEU A 9 0.38 4.96 -5.11
N ASN A 10 0.04 3.80 -4.55
CA ASN A 10 -0.22 2.62 -5.35
C ASN A 10 -1.64 2.09 -5.13
N LEU A 11 -2.10 1.27 -6.09
CA LEU A 11 -3.18 0.33 -5.89
C LEU A 11 -2.56 -1.07 -5.70
N ASP A 12 -2.50 -1.53 -4.46
CA ASP A 12 -1.89 -2.80 -4.11
C ASP A 12 -2.91 -3.93 -4.33
N TYR A 13 -2.58 -4.87 -5.20
CA TYR A 13 -3.33 -6.11 -5.38
C TYR A 13 -2.73 -7.18 -4.48
N VAL A 14 -3.51 -7.66 -3.51
CA VAL A 14 -3.08 -8.65 -2.53
C VAL A 14 -3.81 -9.95 -2.77
N TYR A 15 -3.04 -11.00 -3.04
CA TYR A 15 -3.55 -12.34 -3.31
C TYR A 15 -3.26 -13.26 -2.12
N ALA A 16 -4.29 -13.92 -1.62
CA ALA A 16 -4.12 -14.97 -0.63
C ALA A 16 -3.85 -16.29 -1.37
N VAL A 17 -2.64 -16.84 -1.18
CA VAL A 17 -2.17 -18.10 -1.81
C VAL A 17 -1.67 -19.05 -0.74
N ASP A 18 -1.55 -20.33 -1.09
CA ASP A 18 -1.10 -21.36 -0.13
C ASP A 18 0.38 -21.21 0.24
N HIS A 19 1.22 -20.86 -0.74
CA HIS A 19 2.65 -20.59 -0.60
C HIS A 19 3.10 -19.52 -1.60
N MET A 20 4.31 -19.01 -1.42
CA MET A 20 4.93 -18.11 -2.40
C MET A 20 5.20 -18.87 -3.69
N VAL A 21 4.68 -18.35 -4.80
CA VAL A 21 4.80 -19.01 -6.11
C VAL A 21 6.27 -19.21 -6.53
N MET A 22 6.56 -20.38 -7.08
CA MET A 22 7.88 -20.70 -7.63
C MET A 22 7.98 -20.36 -9.12
N ALA A 23 9.21 -20.26 -9.64
CA ALA A 23 9.43 -19.96 -11.05
C ALA A 23 8.78 -21.02 -11.95
N GLY A 24 7.90 -20.58 -12.86
CA GLY A 24 7.16 -21.44 -13.79
C GLY A 24 5.86 -22.04 -13.22
N GLU A 25 5.57 -21.85 -11.95
CA GLU A 25 4.33 -22.31 -11.32
C GLU A 25 3.16 -21.36 -11.63
N THR A 26 1.96 -21.91 -11.85
CA THR A 26 0.70 -21.17 -11.85
C THR A 26 -0.17 -21.67 -10.72
N LEU A 27 -0.62 -20.76 -9.85
CA LEU A 27 -1.39 -21.09 -8.65
C LEU A 27 -2.69 -20.26 -8.60
N ALA A 28 -3.80 -20.91 -8.29
CA ALA A 28 -5.07 -20.23 -8.06
C ALA A 28 -5.06 -19.54 -6.68
N SER A 29 -5.47 -18.28 -6.61
CA SER A 29 -5.64 -17.59 -5.34
C SER A 29 -6.93 -18.02 -4.64
N LYS A 30 -6.89 -18.06 -3.30
CA LYS A 30 -8.07 -18.26 -2.44
C LYS A 30 -8.93 -17.00 -2.41
N GLU A 31 -8.28 -15.84 -2.50
CA GLU A 31 -8.92 -14.51 -2.47
C GLU A 31 -8.01 -13.49 -3.18
N MET A 32 -8.61 -12.42 -3.69
CA MET A 32 -7.91 -11.24 -4.16
C MET A 32 -8.60 -9.99 -3.61
N ASN A 33 -7.82 -9.11 -2.98
CA ASN A 33 -8.26 -7.82 -2.47
C ASN A 33 -7.44 -6.68 -3.05
N THR A 34 -8.03 -5.49 -3.11
CA THR A 34 -7.37 -4.26 -3.53
C THR A 34 -7.29 -3.28 -2.36
N PHE A 35 -6.14 -2.64 -2.21
CA PHE A 35 -5.90 -1.66 -1.15
C PHE A 35 -5.21 -0.41 -1.69
N CYS A 36 -5.45 0.73 -1.05
CA CYS A 36 -4.59 1.89 -1.22
C CYS A 36 -3.24 1.60 -0.57
N GLY A 37 -2.18 1.67 -1.37
CA GLY A 37 -0.82 1.36 -0.95
C GLY A 37 0.18 2.41 -1.39
N GLY A 38 1.44 2.00 -1.49
CA GLY A 38 2.57 2.91 -1.73
C GLY A 38 3.15 3.43 -0.42
N LYS A 39 4.48 3.38 -0.30
CA LYS A 39 5.18 3.76 0.94
C LYS A 39 4.90 5.21 1.32
N GLY A 40 4.80 6.11 0.34
CA GLY A 40 4.49 7.52 0.57
C GLY A 40 3.11 7.69 1.18
N LEU A 41 2.08 7.12 0.55
CA LEU A 41 0.72 7.16 1.08
C LEU A 41 0.63 6.50 2.47
N ASN A 42 1.24 5.33 2.66
CA ASN A 42 1.22 4.63 3.94
C ASN A 42 1.82 5.47 5.08
N GLN A 43 2.91 6.20 4.82
CA GLN A 43 3.48 7.15 5.79
C GLN A 43 2.55 8.34 6.06
N SER A 44 1.90 8.89 5.03
CA SER A 44 0.92 9.98 5.18
C SER A 44 -0.26 9.55 6.05
N VAL A 45 -0.80 8.34 5.83
CA VAL A 45 -1.88 7.77 6.63
C VAL A 45 -1.43 7.56 8.08
N ALA A 46 -0.21 7.08 8.31
CA ALA A 46 0.34 6.93 9.65
C ALA A 46 0.46 8.28 10.40
N LEU A 47 0.95 9.32 9.73
CA LEU A 47 1.01 10.68 10.29
C LEU A 47 -0.38 11.22 10.63
N ALA A 48 -1.36 11.05 9.74
CA ALA A 48 -2.73 11.48 9.98
C ALA A 48 -3.33 10.75 11.19
N ARG A 49 -3.13 9.43 11.31
CA ARG A 49 -3.58 8.63 12.46
C ARG A 49 -2.91 9.04 13.78
N ALA A 50 -1.68 9.55 13.72
CA ALA A 50 -0.98 10.10 14.88
C ALA A 50 -1.42 11.54 15.24
N GLY A 51 -2.42 12.11 14.53
CA GLY A 51 -2.94 13.46 14.79
C GLY A 51 -2.14 14.59 14.14
N VAL A 52 -1.22 14.28 13.23
CA VAL A 52 -0.43 15.30 12.52
C VAL A 52 -1.22 15.84 11.33
N PRO A 53 -1.40 17.18 11.19
CA PRO A 53 -1.97 17.77 9.99
C PRO A 53 -1.04 17.54 8.78
N VAL A 54 -1.37 16.56 7.95
CA VAL A 54 -0.56 16.10 6.82
C VAL A 54 -1.27 16.31 5.48
N TYR A 55 -0.50 16.69 4.47
CA TYR A 55 -0.90 16.74 3.06
C TYR A 55 -0.02 15.75 2.31
N HIS A 56 -0.62 15.01 1.37
CA HIS A 56 0.11 14.07 0.54
C HIS A 56 0.22 14.61 -0.89
N ALA A 57 1.38 14.40 -1.50
CA ALA A 57 1.62 14.65 -2.92
C ALA A 57 2.46 13.52 -3.52
N GLY A 58 2.31 13.26 -4.81
CA GLY A 58 3.00 12.18 -5.49
C GLY A 58 2.07 11.35 -6.35
N LEU A 59 2.60 10.25 -6.88
CA LEU A 59 1.97 9.35 -7.83
C LEU A 59 2.26 7.90 -7.49
#